data_AF-A0A1Q3AZ93-F1
#
_entry.id   AF-A0A1Q3AZ93-F1
#
_cell.length_a   1.000
_cell.length_b   1.000
_cell.length_c   1.000
_cell.angle_alpha   90.00
_cell.angle_beta   90.00
_cell.angle_gamma   90.00
#
_symmetry.space_group_name_H-M   'P 1'
#
loop_
_entity.id
_entity.type
_entity.pdbx_description
1 polymer ?
#
loop_
_entity_poly.entity_id
_entity_poly.type
_entity_poly.pdbx_seq_one_letter_code
_entity_poly.pdbx_strand_id
1 'polypeptide(L)'
;MASISYFFATISIFITLLVSATNAQLSADFYARTCPDLHRIVRNTMTQAVNGEPRDGASMLRLSFHDCFVNGCDGSILLDDTSTFTGEKNAAPNANSARGFEVIDTIKTRVEASCSATVSCADILQLAARDGVVLLGGPSWTVPLGRRDARTASQSAANSQIPSPFSNLTTLISMFSAKGLSARDMTTLSGAHTIGLAQCRVFRSRIYNETNINPSYANARRTDCPVSGGDSNLASLDIQTPNRFDNGYYQNLLGQRGLLHSDQELFINEGSQNGLVRTYSNDVNLFNSDFAAAMVRLSSISPLTGNHGEIRRNCARDMTALSGGHTIGLAQCRTFRPRIYNDTNIDPTFASARRANCPVSGGDSNLANLDRTPTRFDNTYFVDLVNRRGLLHSDQELFNGGSQDALVRSYRTINALFSTDFAAAMVRMGNISPLTGSSGEIRRNC
;
A
#
# COMPACT_ATOMS: atom_id res chain seq x y z
N MET A 1 -27.54 -4.23 60.50
CA MET A 1 -27.59 -4.87 59.16
C MET A 1 -27.53 -3.88 58.00
N ALA A 2 -28.18 -2.70 58.08
CA ALA A 2 -28.12 -1.71 56.98
C ALA A 2 -26.72 -1.13 56.69
N SER A 3 -25.88 -0.88 57.71
CA SER A 3 -24.55 -0.26 57.52
C SER A 3 -23.53 -1.16 56.79
N ILE A 4 -23.68 -2.48 56.87
CA ILE A 4 -22.79 -3.44 56.21
C ILE A 4 -23.12 -3.54 54.70
N SER A 5 -24.40 -3.42 54.33
CA SER A 5 -24.84 -3.46 52.92
C SER A 5 -24.35 -2.26 52.10
N TYR A 6 -24.23 -1.06 52.70
CA TYR A 6 -23.67 0.11 52.02
C TYR A 6 -22.15 0.02 51.82
N PHE A 7 -21.43 -0.69 52.69
CA PHE A 7 -19.99 -0.90 52.56
C PHE A 7 -19.65 -1.86 51.41
N PHE A 8 -20.43 -2.94 51.24
CA PHE A 8 -20.25 -3.85 50.10
C PHE A 8 -20.69 -3.25 48.76
N ALA A 9 -21.75 -2.42 48.74
CA ALA A 9 -22.20 -1.75 47.52
C ALA A 9 -21.20 -0.69 47.01
N THR A 10 -20.53 0.02 47.92
CA THR A 10 -19.49 1.02 47.55
C THR A 10 -18.19 0.37 47.08
N ILE A 11 -17.78 -0.76 47.65
CA ILE A 11 -16.64 -1.57 47.15
C ILE A 11 -16.93 -2.15 45.77
N SER A 12 -18.16 -2.62 45.51
CA SER A 12 -18.53 -3.19 44.21
C SER A 12 -18.59 -2.14 43.08
N ILE A 13 -18.92 -0.88 43.40
CA ILE A 13 -18.89 0.25 42.44
C ILE A 13 -17.46 0.74 42.19
N PHE A 14 -16.57 0.68 43.18
CA PHE A 14 -15.14 0.98 42.98
C PHE A 14 -14.39 -0.12 42.20
N ILE A 15 -14.77 -1.39 42.35
CA ILE A 15 -14.18 -2.51 41.59
C ILE A 15 -14.64 -2.50 40.12
N THR A 16 -15.85 -2.05 39.80
CA THR A 16 -16.30 -1.89 38.40
C THR A 16 -15.74 -0.64 37.72
N LEU A 17 -15.35 0.38 38.50
CA LEU A 17 -14.59 1.56 38.00
C LEU A 17 -13.07 1.31 37.87
N LEU A 18 -12.58 0.15 38.32
CA LEU A 18 -11.20 -0.32 38.15
C LEU A 18 -11.00 -1.25 36.94
N VAL A 19 -12.01 -1.36 36.06
CA VAL A 19 -11.76 -1.80 34.68
C VAL A 19 -11.08 -0.63 33.98
N SER A 20 -9.79 -0.48 34.28
CA SER A 20 -8.87 0.34 33.50
C SER A 20 -9.16 0.05 32.03
N ALA A 21 -9.38 1.10 31.23
CA ALA A 21 -9.29 0.99 29.79
C ALA A 21 -7.87 0.47 29.49
N THR A 22 -7.72 -0.85 29.37
CA THR A 22 -6.46 -1.45 28.98
C THR A 22 -6.25 -0.99 27.56
N ASN A 23 -5.38 0.00 27.36
CA ASN A 23 -4.81 0.26 26.04
C ASN A 23 -4.22 -1.07 25.59
N ALA A 24 -4.81 -1.67 24.55
CA ALA A 24 -4.33 -2.95 24.04
C ALA A 24 -2.94 -2.69 23.45
N GLN A 25 -1.90 -3.00 24.21
CA GLN A 25 -0.53 -2.78 23.80
C GLN A 25 -0.16 -3.80 22.73
N LEU A 26 0.61 -3.36 21.73
CA LEU A 26 1.10 -4.25 20.69
C LEU A 26 1.96 -5.37 21.31
N SER A 27 1.81 -6.59 20.82
CA SER A 27 2.50 -7.78 21.30
C SER A 27 2.96 -8.64 20.13
N ALA A 28 4.15 -9.24 20.24
CA ALA A 28 4.65 -10.20 19.25
C ALA A 28 3.73 -11.42 19.12
N ASP A 29 3.10 -11.83 20.22
CA ASP A 29 2.29 -13.04 20.31
C ASP A 29 0.79 -12.78 20.12
N PHE A 30 0.41 -11.58 19.65
CA PHE A 30 -1.00 -11.16 19.55
C PHE A 30 -1.88 -12.17 18.79
N TYR A 31 -1.34 -12.78 17.73
CA TYR A 31 -2.05 -13.77 16.90
C TYR A 31 -1.67 -15.22 17.18
N ALA A 32 -0.84 -15.51 18.19
CA ALA A 32 -0.31 -16.86 18.43
C ALA A 32 -1.40 -17.92 18.63
N ARG A 33 -2.55 -17.54 19.20
CA ARG A 33 -3.70 -18.44 19.41
C ARG A 33 -4.76 -18.35 18.31
N THR A 34 -4.95 -17.17 17.73
CA THR A 34 -6.08 -16.89 16.83
C THR A 34 -5.72 -17.07 15.35
N CYS A 35 -4.44 -16.93 14.99
CA CYS A 35 -3.93 -17.23 13.66
C CYS A 35 -2.49 -17.77 13.74
N PRO A 36 -2.29 -19.01 14.24
CA PRO A 36 -0.95 -19.57 14.48
C PRO A 36 -0.08 -19.68 13.23
N ASP A 37 -0.70 -19.79 12.04
CA ASP A 37 -0.01 -19.89 10.76
C ASP A 37 0.34 -18.53 10.11
N LEU A 38 -0.02 -17.40 10.73
CA LEU A 38 0.13 -16.06 10.15
C LEU A 38 1.55 -15.81 9.59
N HIS A 39 2.57 -15.98 10.44
CA HIS A 39 3.96 -15.72 10.04
C HIS A 39 4.41 -16.59 8.87
N ARG A 40 3.96 -17.85 8.83
CA ARG A 40 4.28 -18.79 7.74
C ARG A 40 3.61 -18.37 6.44
N ILE A 41 2.34 -17.95 6.48
CA ILE A 41 1.59 -17.50 5.31
C ILE A 41 2.23 -16.24 4.72
N VAL A 42 2.55 -15.25 5.56
CA VAL A 42 3.21 -14.01 5.13
C VAL A 42 4.58 -14.33 4.51
N ARG A 43 5.42 -15.09 5.22
CA ARG A 43 6.76 -15.46 4.75
C ARG A 43 6.74 -16.19 3.41
N ASN A 44 5.85 -17.17 3.24
CA ASN A 44 5.75 -17.93 1.99
C ASN A 44 5.34 -17.05 0.81
N THR A 45 4.39 -16.15 1.03
CA THR A 45 3.91 -15.23 -0.01
C THR A 45 4.98 -14.19 -0.37
N MET A 46 5.66 -13.63 0.63
CA MET A 46 6.80 -12.74 0.40
C MET A 46 7.97 -13.44 -0.30
N THR A 47 8.23 -14.70 0.01
CA THR A 47 9.26 -15.50 -0.68
C THR A 47 8.91 -15.65 -2.16
N GLN A 48 7.65 -15.92 -2.48
CA GLN A 48 7.19 -16.00 -3.88
C GLN A 48 7.33 -14.64 -4.60
N ALA A 49 6.91 -13.56 -3.94
CA ALA A 49 7.03 -12.20 -4.50
C ALA A 49 8.49 -11.81 -4.77
N VAL A 50 9.36 -11.92 -3.76
CA VAL A 50 10.80 -11.55 -3.87
C VAL A 50 11.54 -12.44 -4.88
N ASN A 51 11.21 -13.74 -4.99
CA ASN A 51 11.79 -14.61 -6.01
C ASN A 51 11.35 -14.24 -7.44
N GLY A 52 10.13 -13.70 -7.59
CA GLY A 52 9.63 -13.20 -8.88
C GLY A 52 10.22 -11.84 -9.25
N GLU A 53 10.25 -10.92 -8.28
CA GLU A 53 10.84 -9.58 -8.42
C GLU A 53 11.47 -9.13 -7.08
N PRO A 54 12.82 -9.12 -6.95
CA PRO A 54 13.49 -8.73 -5.71
C PRO A 54 13.11 -7.34 -5.19
N ARG A 55 12.70 -6.44 -6.08
CA ARG A 55 12.23 -5.09 -5.75
C ARG A 55 10.97 -5.09 -4.87
N ASP A 56 10.20 -6.18 -4.83
CA ASP A 56 9.03 -6.29 -3.96
C ASP A 56 9.40 -6.20 -2.48
N GLY A 57 10.57 -6.72 -2.07
CA GLY A 57 11.06 -6.57 -0.70
C GLY A 57 11.28 -5.10 -0.31
N ALA A 58 11.93 -4.33 -1.20
CA ALA A 58 12.10 -2.88 -1.02
C ALA A 58 10.76 -2.12 -1.06
N SER A 59 9.82 -2.58 -1.87
CA SER A 59 8.50 -1.96 -2.03
C SER A 59 7.64 -2.14 -0.77
N MET A 60 7.66 -3.33 -0.14
CA MET A 60 6.96 -3.57 1.13
C MET A 60 7.54 -2.73 2.26
N LEU A 61 8.87 -2.63 2.33
CA LEU A 61 9.55 -1.79 3.31
C LEU A 61 9.14 -0.31 3.16
N ARG A 62 9.08 0.19 1.93
CA ARG A 62 8.62 1.57 1.65
C ARG A 62 7.15 1.77 1.96
N LEU A 63 6.27 0.83 1.62
CA LEU A 63 4.84 0.91 1.96
C LEU A 63 4.64 0.98 3.47
N SER A 64 5.38 0.17 4.25
CA SER A 64 5.36 0.22 5.71
C SER A 64 5.80 1.58 6.26
N PHE A 65 6.86 2.16 5.71
CA PHE A 65 7.28 3.53 6.09
C PHE A 65 6.20 4.56 5.78
N HIS A 66 5.63 4.53 4.56
CA HIS A 66 4.62 5.49 4.14
C HIS A 66 3.32 5.38 4.95
N ASP A 67 2.89 4.16 5.31
CA ASP A 67 1.76 3.94 6.22
C ASP A 67 2.03 4.63 7.55
N CYS A 68 3.10 4.23 8.24
CA CYS A 68 3.44 4.73 9.57
C CYS A 68 3.67 6.25 9.63
N PHE A 69 4.17 6.86 8.55
CA PHE A 69 4.40 8.30 8.50
C PHE A 69 3.14 9.12 8.28
N VAL A 70 2.00 8.51 7.93
CA VAL A 70 0.74 9.21 7.68
C VAL A 70 -0.29 8.77 8.72
N ASN A 71 -0.56 9.60 9.72
CA ASN A 71 -1.48 9.33 10.84
C ASN A 71 -1.19 8.09 11.72
N GLY A 72 -0.24 7.23 11.36
CA GLY A 72 0.20 6.08 12.15
C GLY A 72 0.20 4.81 11.31
N CYS A 73 0.68 3.70 11.87
CA CYS A 73 0.68 2.43 11.15
C CYS A 73 -0.72 1.80 11.22
N ASP A 74 -1.64 2.19 10.36
CA ASP A 74 -3.05 1.80 10.41
C ASP A 74 -3.57 1.24 9.07
N GLY A 75 -2.69 1.01 8.10
CA GLY A 75 -3.01 0.50 6.78
C GLY A 75 -3.85 1.47 5.94
N SER A 76 -3.94 2.76 6.27
CA SER A 76 -4.71 3.75 5.50
C SER A 76 -4.23 3.84 4.05
N ILE A 77 -2.91 3.71 3.83
CA ILE A 77 -2.29 3.75 2.49
C ILE A 77 -2.83 2.66 1.55
N LEU A 78 -3.36 1.58 2.10
CA LEU A 78 -3.88 0.44 1.34
C LEU A 78 -5.29 0.71 0.78
N LEU A 79 -6.01 1.71 1.31
CA LEU A 79 -7.34 2.07 0.85
C LEU A 79 -7.28 2.71 -0.55
N ASP A 80 -8.14 2.21 -1.44
CA ASP A 80 -8.34 2.77 -2.77
C ASP A 80 -9.35 3.91 -2.77
N ASP A 81 -9.19 4.80 -3.76
CA ASP A 81 -10.19 5.80 -4.09
C ASP A 81 -11.51 5.13 -4.50
N THR A 82 -12.63 5.77 -4.15
CA THR A 82 -13.97 5.46 -4.65
C THR A 82 -14.64 6.78 -5.06
N SER A 83 -15.82 6.73 -5.66
CA SER A 83 -16.57 7.95 -6.03
C SER A 83 -16.83 8.92 -4.86
N THR A 84 -16.81 8.43 -3.62
CA THR A 84 -17.06 9.23 -2.40
C THR A 84 -15.91 9.17 -1.40
N PHE A 85 -14.75 8.65 -1.78
CA PHE A 85 -13.62 8.45 -0.86
C PHE A 85 -12.30 8.66 -1.60
N THR A 86 -11.40 9.44 -1.00
CA THR A 86 -10.05 9.67 -1.54
C THR A 86 -9.03 9.01 -0.63
N GLY A 87 -8.30 8.04 -1.18
CA GLY A 87 -7.20 7.34 -0.56
C GLY A 87 -5.90 8.14 -0.60
N GLU A 88 -4.81 7.48 -0.22
CA GLU A 88 -3.47 8.09 -0.19
C GLU A 88 -2.62 7.77 -1.43
N LYS A 89 -3.03 6.78 -2.24
CA LYS A 89 -2.23 6.27 -3.37
C LYS A 89 -1.95 7.36 -4.42
N ASN A 90 -2.81 8.37 -4.52
CA ASN A 90 -2.67 9.51 -5.42
C ASN A 90 -1.95 10.73 -4.79
N ALA A 91 -1.47 10.64 -3.55
CA ALA A 91 -0.60 11.67 -2.96
C ALA A 91 0.73 11.75 -3.74
N ALA A 92 1.35 12.92 -3.83
CA ALA A 92 2.61 13.15 -4.55
C ALA A 92 3.73 12.12 -4.24
N PRO A 93 4.00 11.73 -2.98
CA PRO A 93 5.01 10.71 -2.68
C PRO A 93 4.62 9.28 -3.08
N ASN A 94 3.32 9.01 -3.30
CA ASN A 94 2.77 7.70 -3.62
C ASN A 94 2.48 7.51 -5.11
N ALA A 95 1.98 8.56 -5.77
CA ALA A 95 1.47 8.52 -7.14
C ALA A 95 2.55 8.08 -8.13
N ASN A 96 2.25 7.01 -8.87
CA ASN A 96 3.17 6.37 -9.80
C ASN A 96 4.52 6.03 -9.13
N SER A 97 4.53 5.67 -7.85
CA SER A 97 5.76 5.45 -7.07
C SER A 97 5.63 4.30 -6.08
N ALA A 98 4.65 4.34 -5.17
CA ALA A 98 4.33 3.22 -4.29
C ALA A 98 3.80 2.03 -5.12
N ARG A 99 4.19 0.80 -4.77
CA ARG A 99 3.85 -0.43 -5.52
C ARG A 99 3.85 -1.66 -4.62
N GLY A 100 3.32 -2.79 -5.11
CA GLY A 100 3.26 -4.07 -4.39
C GLY A 100 1.98 -4.24 -3.54
N PHE A 101 0.96 -3.42 -3.77
CA PHE A 101 -0.34 -3.54 -3.10
C PHE A 101 -0.96 -4.93 -3.32
N GLU A 102 -0.79 -5.48 -4.51
CA GLU A 102 -1.22 -6.82 -4.93
C GLU A 102 -0.58 -7.95 -4.10
N VAL A 103 0.64 -7.74 -3.59
CA VAL A 103 1.30 -8.69 -2.68
C VAL A 103 0.59 -8.71 -1.33
N ILE A 104 0.22 -7.54 -0.83
CA ILE A 104 -0.57 -7.40 0.42
C ILE A 104 -1.95 -8.05 0.26
N ASP A 105 -2.62 -7.84 -0.87
CA ASP A 105 -3.93 -8.45 -1.14
C ASP A 105 -3.84 -9.98 -1.24
N THR A 106 -2.76 -10.50 -1.85
CA THR A 106 -2.48 -11.94 -1.91
C THR A 106 -2.23 -12.52 -0.52
N ILE A 107 -1.41 -11.86 0.31
CA ILE A 107 -1.19 -12.26 1.70
C ILE A 107 -2.52 -12.25 2.45
N LYS A 108 -3.29 -11.16 2.34
CA LYS A 108 -4.56 -11.00 3.03
C LYS A 108 -5.55 -12.08 2.65
N THR A 109 -5.66 -12.41 1.36
CA THR A 109 -6.53 -13.48 0.87
C THR A 109 -6.17 -14.83 1.49
N ARG A 110 -4.87 -15.16 1.55
CA ARG A 110 -4.40 -16.41 2.17
C ARG A 110 -4.60 -16.43 3.69
N VAL A 111 -4.40 -15.30 4.35
CA VAL A 111 -4.65 -15.13 5.78
C VAL A 111 -6.13 -15.28 6.10
N GLU A 112 -7.03 -14.63 5.34
CA GLU A 112 -8.48 -14.76 5.53
C GLU A 112 -8.98 -16.19 5.32
N ALA A 113 -8.39 -16.94 4.38
CA ALA A 113 -8.69 -18.35 4.18
C ALA A 113 -8.26 -19.23 5.37
N SER A 114 -7.23 -18.82 6.12
CA SER A 114 -6.71 -19.55 7.27
C SER A 114 -7.34 -19.13 8.60
N CYS A 115 -7.61 -17.84 8.78
CA CYS A 115 -8.06 -17.23 10.03
C CYS A 115 -8.91 -15.98 9.72
N SER A 116 -10.16 -16.23 9.32
CA SER A 116 -11.06 -15.18 8.83
C SER A 116 -11.28 -14.05 9.84
N ALA A 117 -11.29 -12.82 9.34
CA ALA A 117 -11.56 -11.57 10.07
C ALA A 117 -10.74 -11.40 11.36
N THR A 118 -9.53 -11.96 11.37
CA THR A 118 -8.68 -12.00 12.58
C THR A 118 -7.52 -11.01 12.49
N VAL A 119 -6.79 -11.01 11.38
CA VAL A 119 -5.52 -10.27 11.24
C VAL A 119 -5.74 -8.98 10.45
N SER A 120 -5.28 -7.84 10.96
CA SER A 120 -5.41 -6.55 10.27
C SER A 120 -4.48 -6.45 9.06
N CYS A 121 -4.84 -5.58 8.11
CA CYS A 121 -3.97 -5.26 6.99
C CYS A 121 -2.73 -4.46 7.43
N ALA A 122 -2.89 -3.60 8.44
CA ALA A 122 -1.79 -2.91 9.10
C ALA A 122 -0.71 -3.89 9.59
N ASP A 123 -1.09 -4.97 10.30
CA ASP A 123 -0.12 -5.97 10.78
C ASP A 123 0.48 -6.83 9.66
N ILE A 124 -0.31 -7.16 8.63
CA ILE A 124 0.20 -7.84 7.43
C ILE A 124 1.32 -7.02 6.77
N LEU A 125 1.13 -5.70 6.63
CA LEU A 125 2.13 -4.82 6.02
C LEU A 125 3.44 -4.80 6.82
N GLN A 126 3.37 -4.76 8.15
CA GLN A 126 4.58 -4.77 8.98
C GLN A 126 5.33 -6.11 8.93
N LEU A 127 4.60 -7.22 8.89
CA LEU A 127 5.20 -8.54 8.70
C LEU A 127 5.83 -8.70 7.31
N ALA A 128 5.15 -8.21 6.27
CA ALA A 128 5.62 -8.23 4.89
C ALA A 128 6.91 -7.40 4.72
N ALA A 129 6.98 -6.20 5.34
CA ALA A 129 8.18 -5.38 5.34
C ALA A 129 9.37 -6.08 6.01
N ARG A 130 9.15 -6.72 7.17
CA ARG A 130 10.18 -7.51 7.85
C ARG A 130 10.68 -8.66 6.99
N ASP A 131 9.76 -9.45 6.45
CA ASP A 131 10.12 -10.60 5.62
C ASP A 131 10.82 -10.16 4.32
N GLY A 132 10.42 -9.04 3.71
CA GLY A 132 11.11 -8.44 2.56
C GLY A 132 12.57 -8.10 2.85
N VAL A 133 12.87 -7.46 3.99
CA VAL A 133 14.25 -7.16 4.40
C VAL A 133 15.06 -8.44 4.62
N VAL A 134 14.51 -9.42 5.34
CA VAL A 134 15.21 -10.67 5.64
C VAL A 134 15.49 -11.47 4.37
N LEU A 135 14.54 -11.54 3.43
CA LEU A 135 14.72 -12.27 2.17
C LEU A 135 15.79 -11.64 1.27
N LEU A 136 16.05 -10.35 1.43
CA LEU A 136 17.14 -9.64 0.74
C LEU A 136 18.45 -9.63 1.56
N GLY A 137 18.55 -10.43 2.64
CA GLY A 137 19.78 -10.63 3.40
C GLY A 137 19.98 -9.68 4.59
N GLY A 138 18.96 -8.88 4.93
CA GLY A 138 19.00 -7.94 6.05
C GLY A 138 18.64 -8.57 7.40
N PRO A 139 18.57 -7.75 8.47
CA PRO A 139 18.23 -8.22 9.80
C PRO A 139 16.77 -8.65 9.90
N SER A 140 16.49 -9.57 10.83
CA SER A 140 15.14 -9.83 11.31
C SER A 140 14.89 -9.02 12.58
N TRP A 141 13.62 -8.73 12.85
CA TRP A 141 13.16 -8.20 14.13
C TRP A 141 11.82 -8.83 14.52
N THR A 142 11.51 -8.72 15.80
CA THR A 142 10.21 -9.09 16.36
C THR A 142 9.24 -7.95 16.09
N VAL A 143 8.30 -8.17 15.17
CA VAL A 143 7.25 -7.20 14.83
C VAL A 143 6.22 -7.19 15.98
N PRO A 144 5.99 -6.06 16.68
CA PRO A 144 4.86 -5.94 17.60
C PRO A 144 3.57 -5.97 16.78
N LEU A 145 2.56 -6.75 17.17
CA LEU A 145 1.29 -6.95 16.45
C LEU A 145 0.09 -6.55 17.31
N GLY A 146 -1.09 -6.44 16.71
CA GLY A 146 -2.34 -6.00 17.34
C GLY A 146 -2.84 -4.64 16.83
N ARG A 147 -2.30 -4.17 15.70
CA ARG A 147 -2.81 -2.96 15.03
C ARG A 147 -4.17 -3.25 14.44
N ARG A 148 -4.96 -2.19 14.25
CA ARG A 148 -6.24 -2.21 13.56
C ARG A 148 -6.21 -1.29 12.37
N ASP A 149 -7.08 -1.57 11.43
CA ASP A 149 -7.16 -0.88 10.16
C ASP A 149 -7.94 0.42 10.28
N ALA A 150 -7.42 1.49 9.68
CA ALA A 150 -8.15 2.74 9.55
C ALA A 150 -9.36 2.60 8.62
N ARG A 151 -10.40 3.37 8.94
CA ARG A 151 -11.61 3.49 8.11
C ARG A 151 -11.53 4.65 7.12
N THR A 152 -10.49 5.47 7.24
CA THR A 152 -10.26 6.69 6.47
C THR A 152 -8.80 6.76 6.05
N ALA A 153 -8.50 7.58 5.05
CA ALA A 153 -7.17 7.88 4.58
C ALA A 153 -7.04 9.40 4.41
N SER A 154 -5.81 9.90 4.29
CA SER A 154 -5.58 11.34 4.12
C SER A 154 -4.50 11.66 3.11
N GLN A 155 -4.91 11.93 1.87
CA GLN A 155 -4.00 12.36 0.80
C GLN A 155 -3.24 13.64 1.16
N SER A 156 -3.87 14.58 1.87
CA SER A 156 -3.23 15.83 2.32
C SER A 156 -2.19 15.59 3.42
N ALA A 157 -2.45 14.68 4.36
CA ALA A 157 -1.46 14.25 5.34
C ALA A 157 -0.29 13.53 4.65
N ALA A 158 -0.56 12.63 3.69
CA ALA A 158 0.50 11.99 2.90
C ALA A 158 1.38 13.00 2.15
N ASN A 159 0.79 14.05 1.57
CA ASN A 159 1.55 15.12 0.90
C ASN A 159 2.42 15.97 1.85
N SER A 160 2.04 16.10 3.12
CA SER A 160 2.70 17.01 4.08
C SER A 160 3.59 16.30 5.09
N GLN A 161 3.33 15.03 5.40
CA GLN A 161 4.02 14.29 6.46
C GLN A 161 5.13 13.38 5.92
N ILE A 162 5.09 12.95 4.66
CA ILE A 162 6.13 12.09 4.07
C ILE A 162 7.32 12.96 3.61
N PRO A 163 8.55 12.68 4.04
CA PRO A 163 9.74 13.44 3.64
C PRO A 163 9.98 13.45 2.13
N SER A 164 10.39 14.61 1.62
CA SER A 164 10.73 14.78 0.20
C SER A 164 12.17 14.33 -0.07
N PRO A 165 12.46 13.73 -1.24
CA PRO A 165 13.82 13.39 -1.63
C PRO A 165 14.72 14.63 -1.78
N PHE A 166 14.13 15.83 -1.85
CA PHE A 166 14.78 17.14 -1.99
C PHE A 166 14.95 17.89 -0.66
N SER A 167 14.57 17.29 0.47
CA SER A 167 14.70 17.92 1.79
C SER A 167 16.15 17.90 2.29
N ASN A 168 16.57 19.01 2.92
CA ASN A 168 17.85 19.11 3.62
C ASN A 168 17.84 18.37 4.97
N LEU A 169 19.03 18.19 5.57
CA LEU A 169 19.19 17.45 6.82
C LEU A 169 18.32 17.96 7.97
N THR A 170 18.25 19.28 8.18
CA THR A 170 17.44 19.88 9.27
C THR A 170 15.95 19.57 9.11
N THR A 171 15.44 19.63 7.87
CA THR A 171 14.04 19.29 7.57
C THR A 171 13.78 17.82 7.85
N LEU A 172 14.67 16.93 7.41
CA LEU A 172 14.57 15.49 7.66
C LEU A 172 14.54 15.19 9.18
N ILE A 173 15.46 15.76 9.96
CA ILE A 173 15.48 15.59 11.42
C ILE A 173 14.16 16.07 12.05
N SER A 174 13.66 17.24 11.63
CA SER A 174 12.40 17.79 12.15
C SER A 174 11.19 16.88 11.85
N MET A 175 11.08 16.38 10.61
CA MET A 175 9.97 15.53 10.20
C MET A 175 9.97 14.18 10.93
N PHE A 176 11.14 13.56 11.13
CA PHE A 176 11.26 12.34 11.93
C PHE A 176 10.99 12.59 13.41
N SER A 177 11.48 13.71 13.95
CA SER A 177 11.21 14.11 15.35
C SER A 177 9.71 14.32 15.61
N ALA A 178 8.97 14.88 14.64
CA ALA A 178 7.51 15.01 14.71
C ALA A 178 6.77 13.65 14.77
N LYS A 179 7.46 12.55 14.45
CA LYS A 179 6.98 11.17 14.58
C LYS A 179 7.56 10.44 15.79
N GLY A 180 8.26 11.15 16.67
CA GLY A 180 8.94 10.58 17.84
C GLY A 180 10.20 9.78 17.50
N LEU A 181 10.77 9.95 16.30
CA LEU A 181 11.99 9.29 15.87
C LEU A 181 13.19 10.25 15.99
N SER A 182 14.30 9.75 16.55
CA SER A 182 15.52 10.54 16.73
C SER A 182 16.28 10.76 15.41
N ALA A 183 17.27 11.67 15.42
CA ALA A 183 18.18 11.83 14.28
C ALA A 183 18.98 10.54 13.97
N ARG A 184 19.28 9.72 15.00
CA ARG A 184 19.87 8.38 14.82
C ARG A 184 18.89 7.47 14.10
N ASP A 185 17.62 7.45 14.50
CA ASP A 185 16.57 6.65 13.83
C ASP A 185 16.42 7.04 12.37
N MET A 186 16.38 8.35 12.08
CA MET A 186 16.32 8.87 10.72
C MET A 186 17.50 8.37 9.88
N THR A 187 18.73 8.57 10.34
CA THR A 187 19.94 8.12 9.63
C THR A 187 19.99 6.59 9.45
N THR A 188 19.49 5.86 10.43
CA THR A 188 19.40 4.38 10.37
C THR A 188 18.35 3.93 9.36
N LEU A 189 17.16 4.51 9.40
CA LEU A 189 16.06 4.17 8.50
C LEU A 189 16.32 4.59 7.05
N SER A 190 17.08 5.67 6.82
CA SER A 190 17.61 6.00 5.49
C SER A 190 18.45 4.88 4.89
N GLY A 191 19.06 4.02 5.73
CA GLY A 191 19.74 2.80 5.31
C GLY A 191 18.85 1.83 4.53
N ALA A 192 17.51 1.95 4.61
CA ALA A 192 16.58 1.21 3.76
C ALA A 192 16.85 1.40 2.25
N HIS A 193 17.47 2.52 1.86
CA HIS A 193 17.89 2.79 0.48
C HIS A 193 19.08 1.94 0.01
N THR A 194 19.57 0.99 0.81
CA THR A 194 20.47 -0.08 0.34
C THR A 194 19.82 -1.00 -0.70
N ILE A 195 18.48 -1.03 -0.77
CA ILE A 195 17.71 -1.81 -1.74
C ILE A 195 16.68 -0.96 -2.48
N GLY A 196 16.28 -1.41 -3.66
CA GLY A 196 15.23 -0.79 -4.45
C GLY A 196 15.71 0.27 -5.43
N LEU A 197 14.76 0.91 -6.10
CA LEU A 197 15.01 1.79 -7.24
C LEU A 197 14.24 3.11 -7.10
N ALA A 198 14.83 4.19 -7.60
CA ALA A 198 14.21 5.51 -7.73
C ALA A 198 14.03 5.90 -9.20
N GLN A 199 13.06 6.78 -9.46
CA GLN A 199 12.80 7.33 -10.79
C GLN A 199 13.67 8.56 -11.07
N CYS A 200 14.09 8.75 -12.32
CA CYS A 200 14.89 9.89 -12.76
C CYS A 200 14.36 11.23 -12.25
N ARG A 201 13.03 11.44 -12.26
CA ARG A 201 12.40 12.67 -11.78
C ARG A 201 12.78 13.08 -10.34
N VAL A 202 13.14 12.13 -9.46
CA VAL A 202 13.46 12.42 -8.05
C VAL A 202 14.95 12.65 -7.78
N PHE A 203 15.83 12.38 -8.74
CA PHE A 203 17.28 12.63 -8.59
C PHE A 203 17.90 13.46 -9.72
N ARG A 204 17.13 13.80 -10.77
CA ARG A 204 17.60 14.57 -11.91
C ARG A 204 18.28 15.87 -11.49
N SER A 205 17.63 16.67 -10.64
CA SER A 205 18.19 17.95 -10.19
C SER A 205 19.57 17.75 -9.57
N ARG A 206 19.72 16.72 -8.73
CA ARG A 206 20.98 16.40 -8.08
C ARG A 206 22.10 16.08 -9.06
N ILE A 207 21.87 15.12 -9.96
CA ILE A 207 22.93 14.65 -10.86
C ILE A 207 23.37 15.73 -11.86
N TYR A 208 22.59 16.78 -12.09
CA TYR A 208 22.94 17.89 -12.99
C TYR A 208 23.46 19.15 -12.27
N ASN A 209 22.95 19.45 -11.07
CA ASN A 209 23.13 20.77 -10.46
C ASN A 209 23.91 20.76 -9.13
N GLU A 210 24.02 19.62 -8.45
CA GLU A 210 24.70 19.55 -7.16
C GLU A 210 26.20 19.29 -7.30
N THR A 211 26.99 19.82 -6.37
CA THR A 211 28.46 19.72 -6.36
C THR A 211 28.98 18.68 -5.37
N ASN A 212 28.17 18.24 -4.42
CA ASN A 212 28.47 17.17 -3.45
C ASN A 212 28.15 15.78 -4.02
N ILE A 213 28.46 15.55 -5.30
CA ILE A 213 28.27 14.26 -5.98
C ILE A 213 29.56 13.87 -6.69
N ASN A 214 29.92 12.59 -6.62
CA ASN A 214 31.06 12.08 -7.37
C ASN A 214 30.82 12.28 -8.89
N PRO A 215 31.72 12.98 -9.62
CA PRO A 215 31.48 13.33 -11.02
C PRO A 215 31.30 12.13 -11.95
N SER A 216 32.06 11.05 -11.74
CA SER A 216 31.94 9.82 -12.52
C SER A 216 30.60 9.12 -12.26
N TYR A 217 30.15 9.09 -11.01
CA TYR A 217 28.83 8.56 -10.65
C TYR A 217 27.69 9.40 -11.24
N ALA A 218 27.78 10.73 -11.17
CA ALA A 218 26.84 11.65 -11.78
C ALA A 218 26.72 11.38 -13.29
N ASN A 219 27.85 11.31 -14.00
CA ASN A 219 27.89 11.00 -15.43
C ASN A 219 27.27 9.63 -15.75
N ALA A 220 27.55 8.60 -14.93
CA ALA A 220 26.94 7.29 -15.09
C ALA A 220 25.41 7.28 -14.84
N ARG A 221 24.87 8.19 -14.01
CA ARG A 221 23.41 8.31 -13.84
C ARG A 221 22.75 9.12 -14.97
N ARG A 222 23.47 10.06 -15.59
CA ARG A 222 22.97 10.88 -16.70
C ARG A 222 22.72 10.07 -17.98
N THR A 223 23.32 8.90 -18.14
CA THR A 223 23.10 8.04 -19.33
C THR A 223 21.63 7.63 -19.47
N ASP A 224 21.00 7.29 -18.35
CA ASP A 224 19.60 6.81 -18.29
C ASP A 224 18.64 7.86 -17.71
N CYS A 225 19.14 9.03 -17.33
CA CYS A 225 18.34 10.14 -16.81
C CYS A 225 18.71 11.44 -17.54
N PRO A 226 18.11 11.70 -18.72
CA PRO A 226 18.39 12.90 -19.50
C PRO A 226 17.95 14.19 -18.78
N VAL A 227 18.47 15.33 -19.26
CA VAL A 227 18.13 16.69 -18.76
C VAL A 227 16.62 16.95 -18.83
N SER A 228 15.94 16.39 -19.82
CA SER A 228 14.49 16.45 -19.98
C SER A 228 13.94 15.14 -20.53
N GLY A 229 12.72 14.76 -20.12
CA GLY A 229 12.14 13.46 -20.45
C GLY A 229 12.75 12.31 -19.65
N GLY A 230 12.26 11.09 -19.89
CA GLY A 230 12.72 9.88 -19.17
C GLY A 230 12.40 9.89 -17.68
N ASP A 231 11.39 10.64 -17.23
CA ASP A 231 11.06 10.82 -15.81
C ASP A 231 10.89 9.51 -15.03
N SER A 232 10.35 8.49 -15.69
CA SER A 232 10.09 7.16 -15.12
C SER A 232 11.28 6.19 -15.20
N ASN A 233 12.39 6.57 -15.84
CA ASN A 233 13.58 5.72 -15.92
C ASN A 233 14.11 5.43 -14.51
N LEU A 234 14.47 4.18 -14.27
CA LEU A 234 14.80 3.68 -12.94
C LEU A 234 16.31 3.59 -12.75
N ALA A 235 16.77 3.98 -11.56
CA ALA A 235 18.13 3.76 -11.09
C ALA A 235 18.12 3.11 -9.71
N SER A 236 19.07 2.20 -9.46
CA SER A 236 19.27 1.60 -8.13
C SER A 236 19.66 2.66 -7.11
N LEU A 237 19.04 2.60 -5.93
CA LEU A 237 19.39 3.46 -4.80
C LEU A 237 20.79 3.15 -4.25
N ASP A 238 21.17 1.87 -4.28
CA ASP A 238 22.52 1.38 -4.01
C ASP A 238 23.16 0.85 -5.29
N ILE A 239 24.31 1.41 -5.68
CA ILE A 239 25.04 0.96 -6.88
C ILE A 239 25.93 -0.28 -6.61
N GLN A 240 26.24 -0.59 -5.35
CA GLN A 240 27.13 -1.70 -5.01
C GLN A 240 26.39 -3.02 -5.05
N THR A 241 25.23 -3.07 -4.40
CA THR A 241 24.46 -4.29 -4.16
C THR A 241 22.95 -4.05 -4.29
N PRO A 242 22.43 -3.69 -5.48
CA PRO A 242 21.05 -3.18 -5.67
C PRO A 242 19.89 -4.00 -5.07
N ASN A 243 20.09 -5.31 -4.90
CA ASN A 243 19.10 -6.27 -4.42
C ASN A 243 19.52 -6.97 -3.11
N ARG A 244 20.49 -6.42 -2.37
CA ARG A 244 20.91 -6.97 -1.08
C ARG A 244 20.82 -5.91 -0.01
N PHE A 245 20.22 -6.26 1.11
CA PHE A 245 20.14 -5.37 2.26
C PHE A 245 21.45 -5.44 3.05
N ASP A 246 22.30 -4.43 2.92
CA ASP A 246 23.57 -4.31 3.64
C ASP A 246 23.96 -2.85 3.91
N ASN A 247 25.22 -2.60 4.25
CA ASN A 247 25.72 -1.26 4.55
C ASN A 247 26.36 -0.55 3.35
N GLY A 248 26.21 -1.09 2.13
CA GLY A 248 26.67 -0.49 0.86
C GLY A 248 26.14 0.93 0.66
N TYR A 249 24.92 1.20 1.12
CA TYR A 249 24.33 2.55 1.19
C TYR A 249 25.26 3.57 1.85
N TYR A 250 25.74 3.29 3.07
CA TYR A 250 26.59 4.24 3.80
C TYR A 250 27.98 4.38 3.16
N GLN A 251 28.51 3.30 2.59
CA GLN A 251 29.76 3.32 1.82
C GLN A 251 29.62 4.17 0.53
N ASN A 252 28.43 4.21 -0.08
CA ASN A 252 28.14 5.11 -1.18
C ASN A 252 28.18 6.57 -0.72
N LEU A 253 27.58 6.90 0.43
CA LEU A 253 27.58 8.28 0.94
C LEU A 253 28.99 8.82 1.18
N LEU A 254 29.89 7.98 1.73
CA LEU A 254 31.30 8.34 1.92
C LEU A 254 32.00 8.68 0.59
N GLY A 255 31.63 7.99 -0.49
CA GLY A 255 32.13 8.23 -1.82
C GLY A 255 31.38 9.31 -2.61
N GLN A 256 30.47 10.06 -1.98
CA GLN A 256 29.56 11.01 -2.64
C GLN A 256 28.67 10.38 -3.74
N ARG A 257 28.29 9.11 -3.52
CA ARG A 257 27.48 8.28 -4.42
C ARG A 257 26.07 8.01 -3.89
N GLY A 258 25.57 8.77 -2.90
CA GLY A 258 24.14 8.76 -2.57
C GLY A 258 23.34 9.12 -3.82
N LEU A 259 22.18 8.49 -4.07
CA LEU A 259 21.40 8.78 -5.28
C LEU A 259 20.59 10.06 -5.13
N LEU A 260 19.82 10.16 -4.03
CA LEU A 260 18.93 11.28 -3.76
C LEU A 260 19.68 12.44 -3.08
N HIS A 261 19.12 13.65 -3.15
CA HIS A 261 19.63 14.79 -2.38
C HIS A 261 19.61 14.50 -0.88
N SER A 262 18.44 14.10 -0.37
CA SER A 262 18.24 13.66 1.03
C SER A 262 19.19 12.55 1.50
N ASP A 263 19.68 11.68 0.61
CA ASP A 263 20.69 10.68 0.98
C ASP A 263 22.03 11.34 1.28
N GLN A 264 22.49 12.20 0.37
CA GLN A 264 23.80 12.82 0.51
C GLN A 264 23.85 13.87 1.62
N GLU A 265 22.70 14.43 2.00
CA GLU A 265 22.55 15.33 3.16
C GLU A 265 22.97 14.66 4.49
N LEU A 266 22.96 13.32 4.58
CA LEU A 266 23.48 12.61 5.75
C LEU A 266 25.01 12.65 5.87
N PHE A 267 25.71 12.95 4.76
CA PHE A 267 27.17 13.02 4.71
C PHE A 267 27.64 14.25 3.91
N ILE A 268 27.74 15.38 4.63
CA ILE A 268 28.14 16.69 4.12
C ILE A 268 29.32 17.26 4.93
N ASN A 269 29.95 18.35 4.50
CA ASN A 269 31.03 18.96 5.28
C ASN A 269 30.52 19.38 6.66
N GLU A 270 31.21 18.96 7.73
CA GLU A 270 30.84 19.24 9.13
C GLU A 270 29.39 18.82 9.51
N GLY A 271 28.81 17.85 8.81
CA GLY A 271 27.46 17.34 9.06
C GLY A 271 27.33 16.56 10.38
N SER A 272 26.23 16.79 11.11
CA SER A 272 25.98 16.17 12.43
C SER A 272 25.81 14.64 12.38
N GLN A 273 25.44 14.08 11.22
CA GLN A 273 25.27 12.63 11.03
C GLN A 273 26.52 11.92 10.50
N ASN A 274 27.59 12.66 10.16
CA ASN A 274 28.80 12.11 9.54
C ASN A 274 29.43 10.97 10.35
N GLY A 275 29.50 11.13 11.67
CA GLY A 275 30.06 10.11 12.57
C GLY A 275 29.27 8.80 12.52
N LEU A 276 27.94 8.89 12.45
CA LEU A 276 27.07 7.72 12.37
C LEU A 276 27.16 7.04 11.00
N VAL A 277 27.18 7.80 9.91
CA VAL A 277 27.40 7.25 8.55
C VAL A 277 28.72 6.48 8.46
N ARG A 278 29.82 7.04 8.98
CA ARG A 278 31.12 6.34 9.04
C ARG A 278 31.07 5.09 9.90
N THR A 279 30.27 5.09 10.96
CA THR A 279 30.14 3.92 11.83
C THR A 279 29.43 2.80 11.07
N TYR A 280 28.25 3.08 10.50
CA TYR A 280 27.48 2.08 9.75
C TYR A 280 28.20 1.60 8.49
N SER A 281 28.99 2.44 7.81
CA SER A 281 29.77 2.00 6.64
C SER A 281 30.82 0.94 6.97
N ASN A 282 31.29 0.89 8.22
CA ASN A 282 32.33 -0.04 8.69
C ASN A 282 31.76 -1.20 9.53
N ASP A 283 30.59 -1.03 10.14
CA ASP A 283 29.98 -2.02 11.01
C ASP A 283 28.54 -2.34 10.58
N VAL A 284 28.40 -3.38 9.75
CA VAL A 284 27.10 -3.88 9.29
C VAL A 284 26.28 -4.49 10.43
N ASN A 285 26.92 -5.02 11.47
CA ASN A 285 26.19 -5.63 12.60
C ASN A 285 25.52 -4.55 13.43
N LEU A 286 26.22 -3.44 13.69
CA LEU A 286 25.65 -2.29 14.37
C LEU A 286 24.48 -1.70 13.55
N PHE A 287 24.68 -1.44 12.26
CA PHE A 287 23.61 -0.99 11.36
C PHE A 287 22.39 -1.91 11.42
N ASN A 288 22.59 -3.22 11.27
CA ASN A 288 21.51 -4.21 11.30
C ASN A 288 20.74 -4.19 12.63
N SER A 289 21.44 -4.08 13.76
CA SER A 289 20.82 -4.02 15.09
C SER A 289 20.04 -2.73 15.32
N ASP A 290 20.58 -1.58 14.92
CA ASP A 290 19.89 -0.30 15.02
C ASP A 290 18.71 -0.23 14.07
N PHE A 291 18.84 -0.79 12.86
CA PHE A 291 17.77 -0.83 11.87
C PHE A 291 16.59 -1.65 12.37
N ALA A 292 16.84 -2.83 12.92
CA ALA A 292 15.82 -3.64 13.58
C ALA A 292 15.10 -2.86 14.70
N ALA A 293 15.85 -2.17 15.56
CA ALA A 293 15.28 -1.38 16.64
C ALA A 293 14.48 -0.15 16.15
N ALA A 294 14.97 0.53 15.12
CA ALA A 294 14.31 1.68 14.50
C ALA A 294 13.03 1.26 13.78
N MET A 295 13.01 0.10 13.12
CA MET A 295 11.79 -0.47 12.51
C MET A 295 10.73 -0.81 13.56
N VAL A 296 11.12 -1.32 14.74
CA VAL A 296 10.19 -1.52 15.85
C VAL A 296 9.58 -0.20 16.32
N ARG A 297 10.40 0.86 16.48
CA ARG A 297 9.93 2.21 16.83
C ARG A 297 9.00 2.79 15.76
N LEU A 298 9.41 2.78 14.49
CA LEU A 298 8.61 3.21 13.35
C LEU A 298 7.25 2.51 13.33
N SER A 299 7.26 1.18 13.48
CA SER A 299 6.04 0.37 13.45
C SER A 299 5.09 0.65 14.62
N SER A 300 5.54 1.33 15.67
CA SER A 300 4.76 1.62 16.87
C SER A 300 4.18 3.03 16.88
N ILE A 301 4.29 3.78 15.78
CA ILE A 301 3.72 5.13 15.66
C ILE A 301 2.20 5.05 15.59
N SER A 302 1.55 5.69 16.57
CA SER A 302 0.09 5.93 16.64
C SER A 302 -0.80 4.77 16.16
N PRO A 303 -0.62 3.53 16.65
CA PRO A 303 -1.41 2.40 16.18
C PRO A 303 -2.86 2.54 16.64
N LEU A 304 -3.81 2.21 15.76
CA LEU A 304 -5.19 1.94 16.18
C LEU A 304 -5.22 0.60 16.91
N THR A 305 -5.76 0.57 18.14
CA THR A 305 -5.81 -0.64 18.98
C THR A 305 -7.14 -0.76 19.71
N GLY A 306 -7.41 -1.94 20.28
CA GLY A 306 -8.65 -2.22 21.01
C GLY A 306 -9.88 -2.15 20.09
N ASN A 307 -10.75 -1.17 20.33
CA ASN A 307 -11.97 -0.96 19.54
C ASN A 307 -11.84 0.16 18.48
N HIS A 308 -10.67 0.81 18.38
CA HIS A 308 -10.41 1.85 17.38
C HIS A 308 -10.03 1.22 16.05
N GLY A 309 -10.63 1.67 14.95
CA GLY A 309 -10.46 1.03 13.64
C GLY A 309 -11.19 -0.31 13.51
N GLU A 310 -10.85 -1.09 12.48
CA GLU A 310 -11.47 -2.36 12.14
C GLU A 310 -10.47 -3.47 11.82
N ILE A 311 -10.95 -4.69 11.58
CA ILE A 311 -10.17 -5.72 10.90
C ILE A 311 -10.77 -5.83 9.50
N ARG A 312 -10.12 -5.20 8.53
CA ARG A 312 -10.58 -5.26 7.14
C ARG A 312 -10.40 -6.69 6.64
N ARG A 313 -11.37 -7.21 5.89
CA ARG A 313 -11.23 -8.49 5.16
C ARG A 313 -10.56 -8.33 3.79
N ASN A 314 -10.58 -7.11 3.27
CA ASN A 314 -9.88 -6.69 2.06
C ASN A 314 -9.10 -5.41 2.37
N CYS A 315 -7.80 -5.41 2.10
CA CYS A 315 -6.94 -4.27 2.41
C CYS A 315 -7.23 -3.10 1.50
N ALA A 316 -7.43 -3.39 0.22
CA ALA A 316 -8.09 -2.50 -0.72
C ALA A 316 -9.61 -2.46 -0.44
N ARG A 317 -10.25 -1.32 -0.72
CA ARG A 317 -11.71 -1.28 -0.93
C ARG A 317 -11.97 -1.66 -2.38
N ASP A 318 -11.55 -2.87 -2.78
CA ASP A 318 -11.47 -3.24 -4.19
C ASP A 318 -12.84 -3.61 -4.77
N MET A 319 -13.30 -2.81 -5.74
CA MET A 319 -14.45 -3.09 -6.61
C MET A 319 -14.00 -3.59 -8.00
N THR A 320 -12.72 -3.49 -8.35
CA THR A 320 -12.21 -3.68 -9.73
C THR A 320 -12.41 -5.10 -10.21
N ALA A 321 -12.07 -6.10 -9.39
CA ALA A 321 -12.31 -7.49 -9.74
C ALA A 321 -13.81 -7.74 -9.95
N LEU A 322 -14.66 -7.34 -8.99
CA LEU A 322 -16.12 -7.56 -9.06
C LEU A 322 -16.79 -6.89 -10.26
N SER A 323 -16.32 -5.71 -10.68
CA SER A 323 -16.82 -5.04 -11.88
C SER A 323 -16.55 -5.86 -13.15
N GLY A 324 -15.55 -6.75 -13.14
CA GLY A 324 -15.36 -7.75 -14.20
C GLY A 324 -16.56 -8.70 -14.40
N GLY A 325 -17.50 -8.76 -13.45
CA GLY A 325 -18.78 -9.45 -13.63
C GLY A 325 -19.61 -8.89 -14.80
N HIS A 326 -19.38 -7.63 -15.18
CA HIS A 326 -19.98 -7.02 -16.37
C HIS A 326 -19.44 -7.58 -17.70
N THR A 327 -18.55 -8.58 -17.68
CA THR A 327 -18.23 -9.33 -18.90
C THR A 327 -19.42 -10.14 -19.43
N ILE A 328 -20.44 -10.41 -18.60
CA ILE A 328 -21.68 -11.07 -19.01
C ILE A 328 -22.87 -10.12 -18.84
N GLY A 329 -23.77 -10.14 -19.81
CA GLY A 329 -25.09 -9.53 -19.69
C GLY A 329 -25.30 -8.25 -20.50
N LEU A 330 -26.41 -7.59 -20.20
CA LEU A 330 -26.97 -6.49 -20.98
C LEU A 330 -27.32 -5.34 -20.03
N ALA A 331 -27.09 -4.10 -20.46
CA ALA A 331 -27.59 -2.90 -19.79
C ALA A 331 -28.68 -2.23 -20.61
N GLN A 332 -29.62 -1.59 -19.91
CA GLN A 332 -30.65 -0.76 -20.52
C GLN A 332 -30.09 0.62 -20.88
N CYS A 333 -30.58 1.19 -21.99
CA CYS A 333 -30.19 2.51 -22.50
C CYS A 333 -30.22 3.59 -21.43
N ARG A 334 -31.24 3.62 -20.57
CA ARG A 334 -31.33 4.58 -19.46
C ARG A 334 -30.09 4.61 -18.56
N THR A 335 -29.39 3.48 -18.40
CA THR A 335 -28.24 3.34 -17.50
C THR A 335 -26.96 3.91 -18.12
N PHE A 336 -26.77 3.76 -19.44
CA PHE A 336 -25.54 4.19 -20.12
C PHE A 336 -25.71 5.45 -20.99
N ARG A 337 -26.94 5.95 -21.16
CA ARG A 337 -27.20 7.17 -21.94
C ARG A 337 -26.34 8.36 -21.52
N PRO A 338 -26.22 8.71 -20.21
CA PRO A 338 -25.40 9.85 -19.81
C PRO A 338 -23.96 9.75 -20.32
N ARG A 339 -23.36 8.56 -20.19
CA ARG A 339 -22.00 8.30 -20.63
C ARG A 339 -21.82 8.52 -22.13
N ILE A 340 -22.65 7.89 -22.95
CA ILE A 340 -22.44 7.94 -24.41
C ILE A 340 -22.68 9.34 -24.99
N TYR A 341 -23.33 10.26 -24.27
CA TYR A 341 -23.57 11.64 -24.72
C TYR A 341 -22.68 12.68 -24.05
N ASN A 342 -22.27 12.48 -22.79
CA ASN A 342 -21.64 13.52 -21.97
C ASN A 342 -20.17 13.24 -21.64
N ASP A 343 -19.73 11.98 -21.63
CA ASP A 343 -18.37 11.64 -21.19
C ASP A 343 -17.35 11.92 -22.29
N THR A 344 -16.17 12.39 -21.89
CA THR A 344 -15.05 12.69 -22.79
C THR A 344 -14.03 11.55 -22.88
N ASN A 345 -14.07 10.58 -21.95
CA ASN A 345 -13.16 9.43 -21.87
C ASN A 345 -13.73 8.17 -22.56
N ILE A 346 -14.47 8.34 -23.67
CA ILE A 346 -15.09 7.25 -24.43
C ILE A 346 -14.58 7.22 -25.88
N ASP A 347 -14.41 6.01 -26.43
CA ASP A 347 -14.09 5.81 -27.85
C ASP A 347 -15.24 6.37 -28.73
N PRO A 348 -14.98 7.36 -29.61
CA PRO A 348 -16.04 8.02 -30.37
C PRO A 348 -16.83 7.07 -31.29
N THR A 349 -16.15 6.08 -31.87
CA THR A 349 -16.79 5.07 -32.72
C THR A 349 -17.71 4.17 -31.92
N PHE A 350 -17.26 3.69 -30.75
CA PHE A 350 -18.10 2.95 -29.83
C PHE A 350 -19.32 3.76 -29.36
N ALA A 351 -19.12 5.02 -28.96
CA ALA A 351 -20.21 5.90 -28.55
C ALA A 351 -21.25 6.06 -29.66
N SER A 352 -20.81 6.34 -30.90
CA SER A 352 -21.70 6.45 -32.07
C SER A 352 -22.50 5.17 -32.30
N ALA A 353 -21.84 4.00 -32.23
CA ALA A 353 -22.50 2.71 -32.39
C ALA A 353 -23.54 2.43 -31.30
N ARG A 354 -23.32 2.87 -30.06
CA ARG A 354 -24.29 2.75 -28.97
C ARG A 354 -25.47 3.71 -29.12
N ARG A 355 -25.23 4.94 -29.58
CA ARG A 355 -26.28 5.96 -29.83
C ARG A 355 -27.31 5.50 -30.88
N ALA A 356 -26.91 4.69 -31.85
CA ALA A 356 -27.83 4.12 -32.84
C ALA A 356 -28.96 3.28 -32.22
N ASN A 357 -28.70 2.65 -31.06
CA ASN A 357 -29.69 1.85 -30.32
C ASN A 357 -30.16 2.54 -29.02
N CYS A 358 -29.63 3.72 -28.70
CA CYS A 358 -29.92 4.46 -27.47
C CYS A 358 -29.99 5.97 -27.79
N PRO A 359 -31.13 6.44 -28.32
CA PRO A 359 -31.31 7.83 -28.70
C PRO A 359 -31.26 8.77 -27.49
N VAL A 360 -31.05 10.06 -27.77
CA VAL A 360 -30.91 11.12 -26.75
C VAL A 360 -32.16 11.24 -25.87
N SER A 361 -33.33 10.86 -26.40
CA SER A 361 -34.59 10.73 -25.67
C SER A 361 -35.36 9.49 -26.16
N GLY A 362 -36.08 8.84 -25.25
CA GLY A 362 -36.82 7.60 -25.54
C GLY A 362 -35.93 6.35 -25.63
N GLY A 363 -36.55 5.18 -25.85
CA GLY A 363 -35.84 3.91 -25.99
C GLY A 363 -35.16 3.41 -24.71
N ASP A 364 -35.62 3.83 -23.53
CA ASP A 364 -34.98 3.54 -22.23
C ASP A 364 -34.73 2.05 -21.97
N SER A 365 -35.62 1.19 -22.46
CA SER A 365 -35.55 -0.27 -22.32
C SER A 365 -34.66 -0.96 -23.34
N ASN A 366 -34.14 -0.25 -24.35
CA ASN A 366 -33.26 -0.85 -25.35
C ASN A 366 -32.01 -1.41 -24.68
N LEU A 367 -31.62 -2.62 -25.07
CA LEU A 367 -30.52 -3.35 -24.46
C LEU A 367 -29.24 -3.20 -25.27
N ALA A 368 -28.11 -3.12 -24.57
CA ALA A 368 -26.78 -3.20 -25.15
C ALA A 368 -25.92 -4.16 -24.31
N ASN A 369 -25.09 -4.94 -25.00
CA ASN A 369 -24.10 -5.81 -24.37
C ASN A 369 -23.14 -4.99 -23.52
N LEU A 370 -22.88 -5.44 -22.29
CA LEU A 370 -21.93 -4.80 -21.37
C LEU A 370 -20.49 -4.86 -21.89
N ASP A 371 -20.12 -5.94 -22.61
CA ASP A 371 -18.89 -6.05 -23.38
C ASP A 371 -19.10 -6.75 -24.75
N ARG A 372 -18.01 -7.09 -25.45
CA ARG A 372 -18.07 -7.77 -26.77
C ARG A 372 -18.35 -9.28 -26.71
N THR A 373 -18.29 -9.90 -25.55
CA THR A 373 -18.45 -11.34 -25.31
C THR A 373 -19.51 -11.61 -24.24
N PRO A 374 -20.75 -11.09 -24.37
CA PRO A 374 -21.74 -10.98 -23.29
C PRO A 374 -22.27 -12.31 -22.73
N THR A 375 -21.83 -13.44 -23.28
CA THR A 375 -22.21 -14.80 -22.89
C THR A 375 -21.02 -15.65 -22.43
N ARG A 376 -19.82 -15.06 -22.33
CA ARG A 376 -18.61 -15.73 -21.87
C ARG A 376 -18.02 -14.96 -20.70
N PHE A 377 -17.62 -15.70 -19.68
CA PHE A 377 -16.88 -15.13 -18.56
C PHE A 377 -15.40 -15.10 -18.92
N ASP A 378 -14.93 -13.97 -19.44
CA ASP A 378 -13.54 -13.78 -19.84
C ASP A 378 -13.06 -12.35 -19.50
N ASN A 379 -11.86 -11.99 -19.94
CA ASN A 379 -11.25 -10.70 -19.62
C ASN A 379 -11.51 -9.62 -20.68
N THR A 380 -12.41 -9.84 -21.64
CA THR A 380 -12.73 -8.88 -22.70
C THR A 380 -13.26 -7.57 -22.13
N TYR A 381 -13.99 -7.61 -21.01
CA TYR A 381 -14.36 -6.43 -20.23
C TYR A 381 -13.16 -5.50 -19.98
N PHE A 382 -12.04 -6.01 -19.45
CA PHE A 382 -10.84 -5.20 -19.18
C PHE A 382 -10.11 -4.79 -20.46
N VAL A 383 -10.18 -5.60 -21.53
CA VAL A 383 -9.72 -5.18 -22.86
C VAL A 383 -10.49 -3.95 -23.33
N ASP A 384 -11.80 -3.92 -23.13
CA ASP A 384 -12.67 -2.81 -23.54
C ASP A 384 -12.41 -1.55 -22.70
N LEU A 385 -12.20 -1.67 -21.39
CA LEU A 385 -11.82 -0.53 -20.53
C LEU A 385 -10.55 0.16 -21.04
N VAL A 386 -9.50 -0.60 -21.36
CA VAL A 386 -8.24 -0.03 -21.86
C VAL A 386 -8.41 0.69 -23.20
N ASN A 387 -9.40 0.28 -24.00
CA ASN A 387 -9.74 0.90 -25.28
C ASN A 387 -10.81 2.00 -25.16
N ARG A 388 -11.16 2.45 -23.94
CA ARG A 388 -12.22 3.44 -23.68
C ARG A 388 -13.61 2.99 -24.16
N ARG A 389 -13.87 1.69 -24.10
CA ARG A 389 -15.11 1.03 -24.55
C ARG A 389 -15.93 0.43 -23.41
N GLY A 390 -15.68 0.79 -22.16
CA GLY A 390 -16.62 0.45 -21.07
C GLY A 390 -18.02 0.98 -21.41
N LEU A 391 -19.09 0.21 -21.14
CA LEU A 391 -20.45 0.67 -21.44
C LEU A 391 -21.00 1.61 -20.36
N LEU A 392 -20.65 1.39 -19.09
CA LEU A 392 -21.12 2.22 -17.98
C LEU A 392 -20.06 3.25 -17.58
N HIS A 393 -20.50 4.41 -17.08
CA HIS A 393 -19.59 5.45 -16.59
C HIS A 393 -18.65 4.88 -15.52
N SER A 394 -19.24 4.22 -14.52
CA SER A 394 -18.53 3.58 -13.41
C SER A 394 -17.50 2.55 -13.84
N ASP A 395 -17.74 1.83 -14.94
CA ASP A 395 -16.80 0.81 -15.43
C ASP A 395 -15.52 1.46 -15.96
N GLN A 396 -15.65 2.57 -16.68
CA GLN A 396 -14.49 3.24 -17.28
C GLN A 396 -13.64 3.99 -16.28
N GLU A 397 -14.21 4.40 -15.17
CA GLU A 397 -13.45 5.04 -14.10
C GLU A 397 -12.41 4.08 -13.48
N LEU A 398 -12.56 2.75 -13.66
CA LEU A 398 -11.50 1.79 -13.32
C LEU A 398 -10.24 1.93 -14.19
N PHE A 399 -10.35 2.57 -15.36
CA PHE A 399 -9.23 2.82 -16.26
C PHE A 399 -9.29 4.26 -16.81
N ASN A 400 -8.90 5.20 -15.97
CA ASN A 400 -8.97 6.64 -16.24
C ASN A 400 -7.73 7.40 -15.69
N GLY A 401 -6.58 6.72 -15.59
CA GLY A 401 -5.34 7.29 -15.05
C GLY A 401 -5.26 7.23 -13.52
N GLY A 402 -6.03 6.33 -12.90
CA GLY A 402 -6.10 6.15 -11.45
C GLY A 402 -5.23 5.00 -10.94
N SER A 403 -5.33 4.70 -9.63
CA SER A 403 -4.58 3.62 -8.98
C SER A 403 -4.94 2.22 -9.52
N GLN A 404 -6.13 2.05 -10.08
CA GLN A 404 -6.62 0.77 -10.62
C GLN A 404 -6.11 0.44 -12.02
N ASP A 405 -5.49 1.40 -12.72
CA ASP A 405 -5.02 1.23 -14.09
C ASP A 405 -4.04 0.04 -14.23
N ALA A 406 -3.18 -0.17 -13.24
CA ALA A 406 -2.21 -1.26 -13.23
C ALA A 406 -2.90 -2.64 -13.11
N LEU A 407 -3.92 -2.74 -12.27
CA LEU A 407 -4.69 -3.96 -12.08
C LEU A 407 -5.52 -4.28 -13.32
N VAL A 408 -6.19 -3.28 -13.90
CA VAL A 408 -6.93 -3.42 -15.17
C VAL A 408 -6.01 -3.88 -16.31
N ARG A 409 -4.79 -3.33 -16.41
CA ARG A 409 -3.79 -3.78 -17.41
C ARG A 409 -3.39 -5.24 -17.19
N SER A 410 -3.30 -5.68 -15.94
CA SER A 410 -2.97 -7.06 -15.58
C SER A 410 -4.11 -8.03 -15.92
N TYR A 411 -5.35 -7.68 -15.60
CA TYR A 411 -6.52 -8.49 -15.96
C TYR A 411 -6.73 -8.57 -17.46
N ARG A 412 -6.48 -7.48 -18.19
CA ARG A 412 -6.48 -7.48 -19.66
C ARG A 412 -5.53 -8.53 -20.26
N THR A 413 -4.35 -8.73 -19.66
CA THR A 413 -3.32 -9.63 -20.22
C THR A 413 -3.39 -11.04 -19.67
N ILE A 414 -3.83 -11.21 -18.41
CA ILE A 414 -3.78 -12.48 -17.68
C ILE A 414 -5.19 -12.87 -17.23
N ASN A 415 -5.94 -13.56 -18.09
CA ASN A 415 -7.32 -13.99 -17.79
C ASN A 415 -7.41 -14.88 -16.53
N ALA A 416 -6.38 -15.71 -16.28
CA ALA A 416 -6.33 -16.58 -15.09
C ALA A 416 -6.23 -15.78 -13.78
N LEU A 417 -5.52 -14.64 -13.79
CA LEU A 417 -5.40 -13.74 -12.65
C LEU A 417 -6.76 -13.12 -12.34
N PHE A 418 -7.42 -12.55 -13.36
CA PHE A 418 -8.78 -12.04 -13.23
C PHE A 418 -9.74 -13.09 -12.67
N SER A 419 -9.76 -14.29 -13.26
CA SER A 419 -10.67 -15.36 -12.85
C SER A 419 -10.47 -15.75 -11.38
N THR A 420 -9.21 -15.83 -10.93
CA THR A 420 -8.86 -16.15 -9.55
C THR A 420 -9.33 -15.06 -8.59
N ASP A 421 -9.04 -13.81 -8.92
CA ASP A 421 -9.36 -12.67 -8.08
C ASP A 421 -10.86 -12.41 -8.02
N PHE A 422 -11.57 -12.58 -9.14
CA PHE A 422 -13.03 -12.50 -9.21
C PHE A 422 -13.69 -13.55 -8.33
N ALA A 423 -13.26 -14.82 -8.42
CA ALA A 423 -13.80 -15.89 -7.59
C ALA A 423 -13.58 -15.58 -6.09
N ALA A 424 -12.38 -15.13 -5.73
CA ALA A 424 -12.09 -14.71 -4.37
C ALA A 424 -12.97 -13.52 -3.94
N ALA A 425 -13.21 -12.56 -4.83
CA ALA A 425 -14.06 -11.41 -4.57
C ALA A 425 -15.54 -11.79 -4.41
N MET A 426 -16.06 -12.73 -5.21
CA MET A 426 -17.43 -13.23 -5.10
C MET A 426 -17.67 -13.95 -3.77
N VAL A 427 -16.72 -14.77 -3.30
CA VAL A 427 -16.78 -15.38 -1.96
C VAL A 427 -16.81 -14.31 -0.88
N ARG A 428 -16.00 -13.25 -1.00
CA ARG A 428 -16.04 -12.11 -0.08
C ARG A 428 -17.38 -11.39 -0.10
N MET A 429 -17.94 -11.14 -1.29
CA MET A 429 -19.24 -10.48 -1.47
C MET A 429 -20.39 -11.28 -0.85
N GLY A 430 -20.38 -12.61 -1.03
CA GLY A 430 -21.38 -13.50 -0.41
C GLY A 430 -21.34 -13.53 1.13
N ASN A 431 -20.21 -13.12 1.72
CA ASN A 431 -20.04 -13.03 3.18
C ASN A 431 -20.37 -11.64 3.75
N ILE A 432 -20.92 -10.71 2.95
CA ILE A 432 -21.38 -9.42 3.44
C ILE A 432 -22.69 -9.59 4.20
N SER A 433 -22.60 -9.51 5.53
CA SER A 433 -23.74 -9.51 6.46
C SER A 433 -24.76 -10.65 6.24
N PRO A 434 -24.34 -11.92 6.09
CA PRO A 434 -25.29 -13.02 5.94
C PRO A 434 -26.17 -13.13 7.19
N LEU A 435 -27.49 -13.25 6.98
CA LEU A 435 -28.41 -13.62 8.04
C LEU A 435 -28.13 -15.08 8.42
N THR A 436 -27.81 -15.33 9.68
CA THR A 436 -27.48 -16.67 10.19
C THR A 436 -28.39 -17.06 11.35
N GLY A 437 -28.60 -18.36 11.54
CA GLY A 437 -29.46 -18.89 12.60
C GLY A 437 -30.90 -18.39 12.49
N SER A 438 -31.46 -17.92 13.60
CA SER A 438 -32.82 -17.37 13.66
C SER A 438 -32.94 -15.93 13.12
N SER A 439 -31.83 -15.32 12.67
CA SER A 439 -31.85 -13.96 12.11
C SER A 439 -32.33 -13.91 10.65
N GLY A 440 -32.66 -15.06 10.05
CA GLY A 440 -33.20 -15.16 8.69
C GLY A 440 -34.18 -16.33 8.55
N GLU A 441 -34.69 -16.52 7.32
CA GLU A 441 -35.60 -17.62 6.97
C GLU A 441 -35.06 -18.41 5.76
N ILE A 442 -35.33 -19.71 5.72
CA ILE A 442 -35.08 -20.54 4.52
C ILE A 442 -36.33 -20.49 3.65
N ARG A 443 -36.25 -19.74 2.55
CA ARG A 443 -37.34 -19.67 1.58
C ARG A 443 -37.45 -20.99 0.80
N ARG A 444 -38.68 -21.48 0.64
CA ARG A 444 -38.98 -22.65 -0.20
C ARG A 444 -39.29 -22.29 -1.65
N ASN A 445 -39.44 -21.00 -1.94
CA ASN A 445 -39.65 -20.45 -3.26
C ASN A 445 -38.79 -19.17 -3.37
N CYS A 446 -37.87 -19.16 -4.34
CA CYS A 446 -36.82 -18.14 -4.48
C CYS A 446 -37.21 -17.04 -5.45
#